data_AF-K2L642-F1
#
_entry.id   AF-K2L642-F1
#
_cell.length_a   1.000
_cell.length_b   1.000
_cell.length_c   1.000
_cell.angle_alpha   90.00
_cell.angle_beta   90.00
_cell.angle_gamma   90.00
#
_symmetry.space_group_name_H-M   'P 1'
#
loop_
_entity.id
_entity.type
_entity.pdbx_description
1 polymer ?
#
loop_
_entity_poly.entity_id
_entity_poly.type
_entity_poly.pdbx_seq_one_letter_code
_entity_poly.pdbx_strand_id
1 'polypeptide(L)'
;MIKRFNLFGSAKFAALALAVTVVSGCSVFSDDDEPTFAELQPIDSKVSPRVVWDSSVGDGVGDYFSRLNPVISDGVVYAADRAGIVAAFNQQNGKRLWRVDVRKLLRDEDTSSWSWNPFSSDLPIRLSGGLATQYNRVYVGSENGDVIALNAADGQLAWHTEVGNEVLADPAVGEGRVVVHTGAGKVISLNADNGEKQWEFVQEVPALSLRGSSAPTIAAGGAIVGTNSGKATVLILENGQQAWEQRIGQATGASELERLIDVDAEPVVVGQTAYFISYNGQLAALELTSGRVIWQREYSSYQDFTIAGNRIYVTDSNSHVYALERSSGTEVWSSTELWGRNLTAPAVVGDYVVVGDFEGYFHWLNRDTGVLEGRLDLGGDGAYVGARVADGNLFIQTRDGSVVSVTQE
;
A
#
# COMPACT_ATOMS: atom_id res chain seq x y z
N MET A 1 33.43 -110.52 -4.00
CA MET A 1 34.51 -109.76 -3.33
C MET A 1 33.90 -108.52 -2.69
N ILE A 2 33.60 -108.60 -1.38
CA ILE A 2 34.19 -107.83 -0.25
C ILE A 2 33.59 -106.41 -0.14
N LYS A 3 32.49 -106.25 0.62
CA LYS A 3 32.33 -105.67 2.00
C LYS A 3 31.91 -104.19 1.94
N ARG A 4 30.64 -103.86 2.24
CA ARG A 4 30.14 -103.28 3.52
C ARG A 4 31.14 -102.35 4.22
N PHE A 5 30.79 -101.09 4.47
CA PHE A 5 30.54 -100.59 5.83
C PHE A 5 29.83 -99.22 5.85
N ASN A 6 29.08 -99.04 6.94
CA ASN A 6 28.08 -98.03 7.23
C ASN A 6 28.64 -96.84 8.05
N LEU A 7 27.91 -95.73 7.95
CA LEU A 7 27.54 -94.70 8.97
C LEU A 7 28.62 -94.09 9.90
N PHE A 8 28.57 -92.76 9.99
CA PHE A 8 28.32 -91.89 11.17
C PHE A 8 28.60 -90.44 10.70
N GLY A 9 27.90 -89.37 11.00
CA GLY A 9 26.75 -89.05 11.83
C GLY A 9 26.63 -87.52 11.89
N SER A 10 25.39 -87.00 11.86
CA SER A 10 24.90 -85.71 12.41
C SER A 10 25.71 -84.41 12.25
N ALA A 11 25.10 -83.39 11.60
CA ALA A 11 24.82 -82.08 12.22
C ALA A 11 24.35 -80.99 11.22
N LYS A 12 23.19 -80.38 11.55
CA LYS A 12 22.91 -78.92 11.58
C LYS A 12 22.49 -78.13 10.30
N PHE A 13 21.30 -77.52 10.45
CA PHE A 13 20.81 -76.18 10.01
C PHE A 13 20.88 -75.84 8.50
N ALA A 14 19.73 -75.78 7.81
CA ALA A 14 18.76 -74.67 7.74
C ALA A 14 19.16 -73.53 6.77
N ALA A 15 18.43 -73.52 5.64
CA ALA A 15 18.08 -72.44 4.72
C ALA A 15 18.82 -71.09 4.76
N LEU A 16 19.35 -70.68 3.59
CA LEU A 16 19.36 -69.28 3.16
C LEU A 16 19.30 -69.23 1.62
N ALA A 17 18.12 -68.96 1.07
CA ALA A 17 17.95 -68.57 -0.32
C ALA A 17 17.93 -67.04 -0.38
N LEU A 18 18.96 -66.48 -1.02
CA LEU A 18 19.14 -65.05 -1.25
C LEU A 18 18.35 -64.68 -2.52
N ALA A 19 17.23 -63.98 -2.38
CA ALA A 19 16.56 -63.30 -3.48
C ALA A 19 16.55 -61.80 -3.17
N VAL A 20 17.54 -61.09 -3.74
CA VAL A 20 17.60 -59.63 -3.70
C VAL A 20 16.62 -59.11 -4.75
N THR A 21 15.44 -58.69 -4.31
CA THR A 21 14.53 -57.88 -5.12
C THR A 21 15.09 -56.47 -5.21
N VAL A 22 15.45 -56.05 -6.42
CA VAL A 22 15.75 -54.67 -6.76
C VAL A 22 14.45 -53.88 -6.63
N VAL A 23 14.29 -53.16 -5.51
CA VAL A 23 13.28 -52.12 -5.37
C VAL A 23 13.70 -50.99 -6.30
N SER A 24 12.95 -50.80 -7.37
CA SER A 24 13.01 -49.61 -8.20
C SER A 24 12.49 -48.44 -7.36
N GLY A 25 13.41 -47.70 -6.74
CA GLY A 25 13.12 -46.47 -6.03
C GLY A 25 12.85 -45.34 -7.02
N CYS A 26 11.57 -45.04 -7.24
CA CYS A 26 11.08 -43.79 -7.82
C CYS A 26 9.75 -43.48 -7.14
N SER A 27 9.79 -42.70 -6.05
CA SER A 27 8.68 -41.92 -5.46
C SER A 27 9.00 -41.57 -4.00
N VAL A 28 9.97 -40.70 -3.83
CA VAL A 28 10.14 -39.90 -2.61
C VAL A 28 10.44 -38.51 -3.17
N PHE A 29 9.79 -37.46 -2.66
CA PHE A 29 9.75 -36.07 -3.18
C PHE A 29 8.63 -35.80 -4.19
N SER A 30 7.38 -35.79 -3.71
CA SER A 30 6.38 -34.82 -4.16
C SER A 30 6.06 -33.96 -2.94
N ASP A 31 6.72 -32.81 -2.82
CA ASP A 31 6.18 -31.73 -2.00
C ASP A 31 5.01 -31.17 -2.81
N ASP A 32 3.83 -31.77 -2.63
CA ASP A 32 2.56 -31.20 -3.08
C ASP A 32 2.21 -30.07 -2.10
N ASP A 33 2.98 -28.98 -2.14
CA ASP A 33 2.56 -27.75 -1.48
C ASP A 33 1.32 -27.23 -2.21
N GLU A 34 0.16 -27.27 -1.54
CA GLU A 34 -1.05 -26.64 -2.06
C GLU A 34 -0.74 -25.17 -2.40
N PRO A 35 -1.19 -24.66 -3.56
CA PRO A 35 -0.90 -23.30 -3.95
C PRO A 35 -1.42 -22.32 -2.89
N THR A 36 -0.51 -21.50 -2.37
CA THR A 36 -0.80 -20.51 -1.31
C THR A 36 -1.56 -19.29 -1.84
N PHE A 37 -1.75 -19.21 -3.15
CA PHE A 37 -2.47 -18.16 -3.87
C PHE A 37 -3.03 -18.69 -5.20
N ALA A 38 -3.98 -17.96 -5.79
CA ALA A 38 -4.63 -18.35 -7.04
C ALA A 38 -3.68 -18.23 -8.25
N GLU A 39 -3.62 -19.29 -9.07
CA GLU A 39 -2.97 -19.25 -10.38
C GLU A 39 -3.81 -18.45 -11.38
N LEU A 40 -3.13 -17.62 -12.18
CA LEU A 40 -3.78 -16.77 -13.17
C LEU A 40 -4.43 -17.60 -14.29
N GLN A 41 -5.77 -17.55 -14.33
CA GLN A 41 -6.53 -18.20 -15.39
C GLN A 41 -6.53 -17.34 -16.68
N PRO A 42 -6.72 -17.96 -17.86
CA PRO A 42 -6.99 -17.25 -19.10
C PRO A 42 -8.26 -16.41 -18.98
N ILE A 43 -8.24 -15.21 -19.56
CA ILE A 43 -9.37 -14.28 -19.54
C ILE A 43 -9.90 -14.03 -20.95
N ASP A 44 -11.20 -13.84 -21.08
CA ASP A 44 -11.82 -13.35 -22.32
C ASP A 44 -11.64 -11.83 -22.38
N SER A 45 -10.47 -11.41 -22.87
CA SER A 45 -10.05 -10.02 -22.87
C SER A 45 -11.01 -9.13 -23.70
N LYS A 46 -11.60 -8.12 -23.05
CA LYS A 46 -12.46 -7.09 -23.67
C LYS A 46 -11.80 -5.71 -23.73
N VAL A 47 -10.71 -5.53 -22.99
CA VAL A 47 -9.90 -4.30 -22.97
C VAL A 47 -8.43 -4.65 -23.20
N SER A 48 -7.73 -3.83 -23.98
CA SER A 48 -6.31 -4.02 -24.30
C SER A 48 -5.46 -2.93 -23.65
N PRO A 49 -5.14 -3.05 -22.35
CA PRO A 49 -4.30 -2.08 -21.67
C PRO A 49 -2.88 -2.07 -22.26
N ARG A 50 -2.30 -0.88 -22.42
CA ARG A 50 -0.92 -0.73 -22.94
C ARG A 50 -0.19 0.43 -22.30
N VAL A 51 1.12 0.27 -22.17
CA VAL A 51 2.02 1.33 -21.71
C VAL A 51 2.09 2.43 -22.77
N VAL A 52 1.84 3.68 -22.35
CA VAL A 52 1.97 4.89 -23.16
C VAL A 52 3.40 5.40 -23.10
N TRP A 53 3.95 5.48 -21.88
CA TRP A 53 5.33 5.85 -21.62
C TRP A 53 5.80 5.22 -20.30
N ASP A 54 7.11 5.09 -20.18
CA ASP A 54 7.82 4.61 -19.01
C ASP A 54 8.97 5.57 -18.68
N SER A 55 9.23 5.79 -17.40
CA SER A 55 10.32 6.63 -16.89
C SER A 55 10.72 6.17 -15.50
N SER A 56 11.96 6.41 -15.08
CA SER A 56 12.42 5.96 -13.75
C SER A 56 12.61 7.13 -12.78
N VAL A 57 12.22 6.90 -11.53
CA VAL A 57 12.56 7.70 -10.36
C VAL A 57 13.43 6.89 -9.40
N GLY A 58 14.74 7.01 -9.58
CA GLY A 58 15.72 6.36 -8.70
C GLY A 58 15.54 4.84 -8.64
N ASP A 59 15.63 4.28 -7.43
CA ASP A 59 15.57 2.83 -7.20
C ASP A 59 14.22 2.39 -6.58
N GLY A 60 13.21 3.27 -6.59
CA GLY A 60 11.89 3.01 -6.02
C GLY A 60 11.91 2.74 -4.52
N VAL A 61 11.23 1.67 -4.10
CA VAL A 61 11.07 1.27 -2.70
C VAL A 61 11.72 -0.07 -2.39
N GLY A 62 12.20 -0.82 -3.40
CA GLY A 62 12.79 -2.15 -3.22
C GLY A 62 11.87 -3.09 -2.45
N ASP A 63 12.39 -3.88 -1.51
CA ASP A 63 11.61 -4.80 -0.66
C ASP A 63 10.97 -4.14 0.58
N TYR A 64 11.11 -2.82 0.74
CA TYR A 64 10.58 -2.13 1.91
C TYR A 64 9.07 -1.92 1.80
N PHE A 65 8.36 -2.07 2.92
CA PHE A 65 6.99 -1.57 3.02
C PHE A 65 7.01 -0.05 2.80
N SER A 66 6.14 0.44 1.93
CA SER A 66 6.04 1.86 1.60
C SER A 66 4.66 2.18 1.06
N ARG A 67 4.20 3.40 1.30
CA ARG A 67 3.01 3.98 0.67
C ARG A 67 3.35 5.04 -0.36
N LEU A 68 4.63 5.15 -0.70
CA LEU A 68 5.11 6.13 -1.65
C LEU A 68 4.43 5.90 -3.00
N ASN A 69 3.66 6.88 -3.44
CA ASN A 69 2.88 6.78 -4.66
C ASN A 69 3.01 8.08 -5.44
N PRO A 70 2.91 8.03 -6.79
CA PRO A 70 2.97 9.21 -7.61
C PRO A 70 1.73 10.07 -7.41
N VAL A 71 1.84 11.37 -7.66
CA VAL A 71 0.72 12.32 -7.64
C VAL A 71 0.70 13.11 -8.93
N ILE A 72 -0.50 13.38 -9.44
CA ILE A 72 -0.71 14.02 -10.74
C ILE A 72 -1.43 15.34 -10.50
N SER A 73 -0.83 16.44 -10.97
CA SER A 73 -1.45 17.77 -10.93
C SER A 73 -0.99 18.59 -12.13
N ASP A 74 -1.92 19.32 -12.74
CA ASP A 74 -1.65 20.32 -13.78
C ASP A 74 -0.80 19.81 -14.97
N GLY A 75 -1.05 18.57 -15.42
CA GLY A 75 -0.31 17.98 -16.53
C GLY A 75 1.08 17.43 -16.16
N VAL A 76 1.37 17.31 -14.86
CA VAL A 76 2.66 16.85 -14.33
C VAL A 76 2.45 15.67 -13.38
N VAL A 77 3.29 14.65 -13.54
CA VAL A 77 3.38 13.50 -12.63
C VAL A 77 4.59 13.71 -11.73
N TYR A 78 4.38 13.74 -10.42
CA TYR A 78 5.45 13.77 -9.43
C TYR A 78 5.60 12.39 -8.83
N ALA A 79 6.82 11.91 -8.74
CA ALA A 79 7.14 10.62 -8.14
C ALA A 79 8.44 10.73 -7.34
N ALA A 80 8.66 9.78 -6.45
CA ALA A 80 9.83 9.77 -5.58
C ALA A 80 10.32 8.35 -5.34
N ASP A 81 11.61 8.22 -5.00
CA ASP A 81 12.17 6.98 -4.46
C ASP A 81 12.32 7.10 -2.93
N ARG A 82 12.49 5.96 -2.28
CA ARG A 82 12.70 5.91 -0.84
C ARG A 82 14.03 6.55 -0.44
N ALA A 83 15.06 6.51 -1.28
CA ALA A 83 16.39 7.03 -0.94
C ALA A 83 16.42 8.57 -0.79
N GLY A 84 15.56 9.29 -1.53
CA GLY A 84 15.42 10.76 -1.49
C GLY A 84 15.42 11.44 -2.86
N ILE A 85 15.34 10.70 -3.96
CA ILE A 85 15.12 11.27 -5.28
C ILE A 85 13.66 11.64 -5.42
N VAL A 86 13.39 12.88 -5.83
CA VAL A 86 12.06 13.32 -6.26
C VAL A 86 12.18 13.84 -7.69
N ALA A 87 11.23 13.48 -8.55
CA ALA A 87 11.23 13.88 -9.95
C ALA A 87 9.82 14.26 -10.41
N ALA A 88 9.78 15.15 -11.41
CA ALA A 88 8.57 15.52 -12.12
C ALA A 88 8.67 15.11 -13.59
N PHE A 89 7.57 14.63 -14.14
CA PHE A 89 7.46 14.16 -15.52
C PHE A 89 6.25 14.80 -16.19
N ASN A 90 6.36 15.09 -17.48
CA ASN A 90 5.20 15.51 -18.25
C ASN A 90 4.20 14.34 -18.35
N GLN A 91 2.94 14.58 -17.99
CA GLN A 91 1.91 13.54 -17.91
C GLN A 91 1.64 12.82 -19.24
N GLN A 92 1.81 13.51 -20.38
CA GLN A 92 1.45 12.96 -21.69
C GLN A 92 2.55 12.06 -22.29
N ASN A 93 3.82 12.35 -22.01
CA ASN A 93 4.94 11.70 -22.70
C ASN A 93 6.06 11.19 -21.78
N GLY A 94 5.91 11.33 -20.46
CA GLY A 94 6.89 10.86 -19.48
C GLY A 94 8.20 11.66 -19.47
N LYS A 95 8.34 12.72 -20.27
CA LYS A 95 9.59 13.49 -20.30
C LYS A 95 9.81 14.15 -18.95
N ARG A 96 10.94 13.83 -18.33
CA ARG A 96 11.39 14.43 -17.06
C ARG A 96 11.53 15.95 -17.20
N LEU A 97 10.82 16.67 -16.35
CA LEU A 97 10.85 18.13 -16.22
C LEU A 97 11.97 18.56 -15.29
N TRP A 98 12.06 17.94 -14.11
CA TRP A 98 13.13 18.15 -13.15
C TRP A 98 13.37 16.88 -12.32
N ARG A 99 14.52 16.85 -11.64
CA ARG A 99 14.92 15.82 -10.68
C ARG A 99 15.79 16.44 -9.61
N VAL A 100 15.46 16.19 -8.36
CA VAL A 100 16.24 16.61 -7.21
C VAL A 100 16.57 15.43 -6.31
N ASP A 101 17.64 15.60 -5.54
CA ASP A 101 18.05 14.68 -4.50
C ASP A 101 17.93 15.43 -3.17
N VAL A 102 16.86 15.17 -2.41
CA VAL A 102 16.54 15.96 -1.21
C VAL A 102 17.61 15.81 -0.14
N ARG A 103 18.37 14.71 -0.12
CA ARG A 103 19.52 14.53 0.77
C ARG A 103 20.56 15.62 0.59
N LYS A 104 20.71 16.14 -0.63
CA LYS A 104 21.64 17.23 -0.94
C LYS A 104 21.08 18.60 -0.59
N LEU A 105 19.75 18.75 -0.63
CA LEU A 105 19.07 20.00 -0.29
C LEU A 105 19.03 20.24 1.22
N LEU A 106 19.00 19.16 2.02
CA LEU A 106 18.97 19.21 3.48
C LEU A 106 20.35 19.15 4.13
N ARG A 107 21.43 19.19 3.32
CA ARG A 107 22.80 19.24 3.85
C ARG A 107 23.13 20.64 4.35
N ASP A 108 23.49 20.73 5.63
CA ASP A 108 24.13 21.92 6.19
C ASP A 108 25.52 22.13 5.54
N GLU A 109 25.71 23.27 4.88
CA GLU A 109 27.00 23.67 4.29
C GLU A 109 28.12 23.71 5.35
N ASP A 110 27.79 24.00 6.61
CA ASP A 110 28.75 24.17 7.72
C ASP A 110 29.43 22.87 8.19
N THR A 111 28.85 21.70 7.91
CA THR A 111 29.48 20.41 8.27
C THR A 111 30.64 20.03 7.36
N SER A 112 30.89 20.81 6.30
CA SER A 112 31.91 20.53 5.28
C SER A 112 33.31 21.12 5.56
N SER A 113 33.50 21.95 6.59
CA SER A 113 34.75 22.73 6.69
C SER A 113 35.91 22.04 7.42
N TRP A 114 35.74 20.91 8.12
CA TRP A 114 36.86 20.23 8.80
C TRP A 114 36.68 18.72 9.09
N SER A 115 35.48 18.16 8.88
CA SER A 115 35.23 16.73 9.08
C SER A 115 35.38 15.94 7.77
N TRP A 116 36.61 15.52 7.45
CA TRP A 116 36.83 14.37 6.57
C TRP A 116 36.38 13.10 7.32
N ASN A 117 35.08 12.85 7.41
CA ASN A 117 34.55 11.60 7.93
C ASN A 117 34.22 10.66 6.75
N PRO A 118 35.06 9.66 6.43
CA PRO A 118 34.79 8.70 5.35
C PRO A 118 33.58 7.78 5.65
N PHE A 119 32.99 7.89 6.84
CA PHE A 119 31.77 7.18 7.25
C PHE A 119 30.52 8.07 7.27
N SER A 120 30.59 9.36 6.88
CA SER A 120 29.38 10.16 6.64
C SER A 120 28.79 9.77 5.28
N SER A 121 28.28 8.55 5.19
CA SER A 121 27.48 8.12 4.05
C SER A 121 26.26 9.04 3.93
N ASP A 122 25.83 9.31 2.69
CA ASP A 122 24.54 9.95 2.39
C ASP A 122 23.43 9.04 2.92
N LEU A 123 23.15 9.12 4.23
CA LEU A 123 22.12 8.32 4.87
C LEU A 123 20.81 8.60 4.13
N PRO A 124 20.07 7.55 3.73
CA PRO A 124 18.84 7.73 2.98
C PRO A 124 17.85 8.53 3.82
N ILE A 125 17.15 9.47 3.19
CA ILE A 125 16.08 10.24 3.85
C ILE A 125 14.89 9.33 4.19
N ARG A 126 14.74 8.21 3.45
CA ARG A 126 13.67 7.21 3.61
C ARG A 126 12.29 7.83 3.41
N LEU A 127 12.05 8.42 2.24
CA LEU A 127 10.71 8.87 1.86
C LEU A 127 9.73 7.69 1.90
N SER A 128 8.55 7.88 2.47
CA SER A 128 7.64 6.78 2.76
C SER A 128 6.17 7.14 2.55
N GLY A 129 5.70 8.23 3.16
CA GLY A 129 4.38 8.77 2.86
C GLY A 129 4.30 9.14 1.37
N GLY A 130 3.15 8.87 0.74
CA GLY A 130 2.90 9.29 -0.64
C GLY A 130 3.05 10.80 -0.83
N LEU A 131 3.05 11.19 -2.10
CA LEU A 131 3.22 12.59 -2.48
C LEU A 131 1.86 13.29 -2.47
N ALA A 132 1.82 14.50 -1.93
CA ALA A 132 0.66 15.38 -2.02
C ALA A 132 1.02 16.66 -2.78
N THR A 133 0.10 17.18 -3.58
CA THR A 133 0.31 18.44 -4.33
C THR A 133 -0.79 19.44 -4.06
N GLN A 134 -0.40 20.65 -3.67
CA GLN A 134 -1.30 21.79 -3.54
C GLN A 134 -0.45 23.07 -3.47
N TYR A 135 -1.04 24.23 -3.73
CA TYR A 135 -0.37 25.53 -3.56
C TYR A 135 0.98 25.65 -4.30
N ASN A 136 1.09 25.05 -5.49
CA ASN A 136 2.32 25.00 -6.29
C ASN A 136 3.51 24.33 -5.56
N ARG A 137 3.22 23.39 -4.67
CA ARG A 137 4.22 22.60 -3.93
C ARG A 137 3.90 21.11 -3.97
N VAL A 138 4.96 20.31 -3.81
CA VAL A 138 4.93 18.87 -3.61
C VAL A 138 5.37 18.58 -2.18
N TYR A 139 4.57 17.84 -1.44
CA TYR A 139 4.80 17.51 -0.04
C TYR A 139 5.05 16.02 0.12
N VAL A 140 6.00 15.65 0.99
CA VAL A 140 6.36 14.26 1.24
C VAL A 140 6.82 14.06 2.70
N GLY A 141 6.45 12.91 3.27
CA GLY A 141 6.88 12.47 4.60
C GLY A 141 7.98 11.41 4.54
N SER A 142 8.81 11.35 5.58
CA SER A 142 9.90 10.36 5.69
C SER A 142 9.79 9.47 6.93
N GLU A 143 10.42 8.29 6.88
CA GLU A 143 10.61 7.42 8.06
C GLU A 143 11.53 8.06 9.11
N ASN A 144 12.37 9.01 8.73
CA ASN A 144 13.21 9.71 9.70
C ASN A 144 12.43 10.83 10.44
N GLY A 145 11.16 11.05 10.08
CA GLY A 145 10.30 12.07 10.67
C GLY A 145 10.49 13.46 10.07
N ASP A 146 10.87 13.50 8.80
CA ASP A 146 10.90 14.73 8.01
C ASP A 146 9.56 14.94 7.29
N VAL A 147 9.10 16.18 7.25
CA VAL A 147 8.10 16.65 6.30
C VAL A 147 8.77 17.69 5.41
N ILE A 148 8.74 17.44 4.10
CA ILE A 148 9.47 18.22 3.11
C ILE A 148 8.47 18.81 2.14
N ALA A 149 8.61 20.10 1.84
CA ALA A 149 7.89 20.76 0.76
C ALA A 149 8.87 21.23 -0.32
N LEU A 150 8.61 20.84 -1.56
CA LEU A 150 9.36 21.25 -2.74
C LEU A 150 8.48 22.13 -3.62
N ASN A 151 9.06 23.10 -4.30
CA ASN A 151 8.37 23.87 -5.34
C ASN A 151 8.01 22.93 -6.50
N ALA A 152 6.75 22.93 -6.92
CA ALA A 152 6.28 22.03 -7.97
C ALA A 152 6.93 22.34 -9.34
N ALA A 153 7.29 23.60 -9.59
CA ALA A 153 7.86 24.05 -10.85
C ALA A 153 9.30 23.55 -11.12
N ASP A 154 10.13 23.45 -10.09
CA ASP A 154 11.58 23.20 -10.25
C ASP A 154 12.20 22.24 -9.23
N GLY A 155 11.42 21.76 -8.25
CA GLY A 155 11.87 20.85 -7.20
C GLY A 155 12.74 21.50 -6.13
N GLN A 156 12.90 22.84 -6.13
CA GLN A 156 13.66 23.51 -5.08
C GLN A 156 13.00 23.35 -3.72
N LEU A 157 13.80 23.25 -2.66
CA LEU A 157 13.30 23.17 -1.29
C LEU A 157 12.55 24.46 -0.94
N ALA A 158 11.26 24.34 -0.64
CA ALA A 158 10.45 25.44 -0.13
C ALA A 158 10.60 25.54 1.40
N TRP A 159 10.43 24.41 2.09
CA TRP A 159 10.68 24.28 3.52
C TRP A 159 10.87 22.82 3.91
N HIS A 160 11.43 22.60 5.09
CA HIS A 160 11.59 21.30 5.74
C HIS A 160 11.27 21.44 7.23
N THR A 161 10.63 20.42 7.80
CA THR A 161 10.29 20.40 9.22
C THR A 161 10.46 19.00 9.77
N GLU A 162 11.20 18.88 10.86
CA GLU A 162 11.31 17.63 11.62
C GLU A 162 10.13 17.51 12.60
N VAL A 163 9.35 16.45 12.44
CA VAL A 163 8.21 16.11 13.32
C VAL A 163 8.55 14.98 14.31
N GLY A 164 9.76 14.41 14.19
CA GLY A 164 10.40 13.56 15.19
C GLY A 164 9.91 12.11 15.28
N ASN A 165 9.00 11.68 14.41
CA ASN A 165 8.54 10.28 14.31
C ASN A 165 8.22 9.95 12.84
N GLU A 166 8.30 8.68 12.46
CA GLU A 166 8.01 8.17 11.11
C GLU A 166 6.70 8.74 10.54
N VAL A 167 6.76 9.35 9.36
CA VAL A 167 5.60 9.79 8.56
C VAL A 167 5.43 8.81 7.40
N LEU A 168 4.65 7.77 7.64
CA LEU A 168 4.46 6.64 6.70
C LEU A 168 3.26 6.82 5.76
N ALA A 169 2.36 7.74 6.08
CA ALA A 169 1.15 8.01 5.32
C ALA A 169 1.27 9.28 4.48
N ASP A 170 0.46 9.35 3.43
CA ASP A 170 0.34 10.51 2.55
C ASP A 170 -0.07 11.75 3.38
N PRO A 171 0.62 12.89 3.23
CA PRO A 171 0.19 14.14 3.87
C PRO A 171 -1.14 14.64 3.28
N ALA A 172 -2.03 15.16 4.11
CA ALA A 172 -3.21 15.90 3.63
C ALA A 172 -2.89 17.38 3.48
N VAL A 173 -3.21 17.99 2.34
CA VAL A 173 -2.92 19.41 2.11
C VAL A 173 -4.16 20.17 1.67
N GLY A 174 -4.52 21.20 2.42
CA GLY A 174 -5.72 21.98 2.18
C GLY A 174 -5.93 23.06 3.22
N GLU A 175 -6.73 24.06 2.88
CA GLU A 175 -7.07 25.20 3.75
C GLU A 175 -5.83 25.85 4.44
N GLY A 176 -4.72 25.96 3.70
CA GLY A 176 -3.47 26.56 4.18
C GLY A 176 -2.62 25.68 5.11
N ARG A 177 -2.92 24.38 5.20
CA ARG A 177 -2.27 23.45 6.14
C ARG A 177 -1.79 22.18 5.46
N VAL A 178 -0.76 21.59 6.04
CA VAL A 178 -0.30 20.22 5.79
C VAL A 178 -0.54 19.43 7.07
N VAL A 179 -1.37 18.38 7.01
CA VAL A 179 -1.63 17.49 8.13
C VAL A 179 -0.93 16.16 7.87
N VAL A 180 -0.15 15.70 8.84
CA VAL A 180 0.55 14.42 8.79
C VAL A 180 0.17 13.55 9.98
N HIS A 181 0.17 12.24 9.78
CA HIS A 181 -0.09 11.25 10.81
C HIS A 181 1.13 10.34 10.99
N THR A 182 1.74 10.38 12.17
CA THR A 182 2.98 9.65 12.46
C THR A 182 2.70 8.24 12.99
N GLY A 183 3.66 7.33 12.81
CA GLY A 183 3.58 5.97 13.38
C GLY A 183 3.53 5.93 14.92
N ALA A 184 3.80 7.05 15.59
CA ALA A 184 3.65 7.20 17.03
C ALA A 184 2.26 7.72 17.46
N GLY A 185 1.26 7.69 16.55
CA GLY A 185 -0.11 8.12 16.81
C GLY A 185 -0.27 9.63 16.99
N LYS A 186 0.64 10.43 16.42
CA LYS A 186 0.52 11.89 16.44
C LYS A 186 -0.08 12.40 15.14
N VAL A 187 -1.11 13.22 15.25
CA VAL A 187 -1.61 14.02 14.13
C VAL A 187 -1.06 15.42 14.30
N ILE A 188 -0.31 15.90 13.30
CA ILE A 188 0.39 17.19 13.37
C ILE A 188 -0.07 18.04 12.20
N SER A 189 -0.47 19.29 12.48
CA SER A 189 -0.71 20.30 11.44
C SER A 189 0.47 21.25 11.36
N LEU A 190 0.97 21.42 10.15
CA LEU A 190 1.97 22.40 9.75
C LEU A 190 1.31 23.45 8.87
N ASN A 191 1.84 24.66 8.89
CA ASN A 191 1.47 25.70 7.94
C ASN A 191 2.01 25.34 6.55
N ALA A 192 1.15 25.41 5.53
CA ALA A 192 1.52 24.97 4.18
C ALA A 192 2.59 25.83 3.51
N ASP A 193 2.78 27.07 3.95
CA ASP A 193 3.70 28.04 3.37
C ASP A 193 5.12 27.99 3.93
N ASN A 194 5.26 27.73 5.23
CA ASN A 194 6.55 27.80 5.91
C ASN A 194 6.91 26.55 6.74
N GLY A 195 6.00 25.57 6.83
CA GLY A 195 6.22 24.34 7.60
C GLY A 195 6.06 24.49 9.12
N GLU A 196 5.75 25.68 9.63
CA GLU A 196 5.64 25.89 11.08
C GLU A 196 4.51 25.07 11.70
N LYS A 197 4.83 24.31 12.74
CA LYS A 197 3.85 23.52 13.48
C LYS A 197 2.78 24.42 14.11
N GLN A 198 1.53 24.19 13.73
CA GLN A 198 0.36 24.92 14.21
C GLN A 198 -0.26 24.24 15.44
N TRP A 199 -0.44 22.92 15.38
CA TRP A 199 -0.95 22.12 16.49
C TRP A 199 -0.48 20.67 16.38
N GLU A 200 -0.57 19.95 17.49
CA GLU A 200 -0.27 18.52 17.61
C GLU A 200 -1.36 17.87 18.47
N PHE A 201 -1.91 16.77 17.98
CA PHE A 201 -2.85 15.93 18.70
C PHE A 201 -2.21 14.55 18.89
N VAL A 202 -2.21 14.05 20.12
CA VAL A 202 -1.56 12.79 20.49
C VAL A 202 -2.63 11.77 20.86
N GLN A 203 -2.58 10.61 20.20
CA GLN A 203 -3.45 9.47 20.48
C GLN A 203 -2.70 8.41 21.29
N GLU A 204 -3.47 7.61 22.04
CA GLU A 204 -2.92 6.40 22.66
C GLU A 204 -2.73 5.31 21.58
N VAL A 205 -1.49 4.84 21.43
CA VAL A 205 -1.13 3.73 20.52
C VAL A 205 -0.99 2.44 21.33
N PRO A 206 -1.62 1.32 20.90
CA PRO A 206 -1.43 0.03 21.55
C PRO A 206 0.00 -0.52 21.41
N ALA A 207 0.35 -1.53 22.21
CA ALA A 207 1.71 -2.11 22.24
C ALA A 207 2.14 -2.76 20.91
N LEU A 208 1.17 -3.17 20.07
CA LEU A 208 1.36 -3.62 18.70
C LEU A 208 0.40 -2.86 17.78
N SER A 209 0.89 -2.41 16.64
CA SER A 209 0.12 -1.83 15.53
C SER A 209 0.69 -2.37 14.21
N LEU A 210 -0.13 -2.40 13.16
CA LEU A 210 0.35 -2.58 11.81
C LEU A 210 1.31 -1.44 11.46
N ARG A 211 2.33 -1.76 10.65
CA ARG A 211 3.23 -0.75 10.14
C ARG A 211 2.49 0.04 9.07
N GLY A 212 1.88 1.14 9.47
CA GLY A 212 1.04 2.00 8.65
C GLY A 212 0.38 3.04 9.55
N SER A 213 0.14 4.22 9.01
CA SER A 213 -0.72 5.21 9.65
C SER A 213 -1.82 5.59 8.67
N SER A 214 -3.04 5.80 9.14
CA SER A 214 -4.13 6.33 8.30
C SER A 214 -3.69 7.65 7.68
N ALA A 215 -3.71 7.75 6.34
CA ALA A 215 -3.51 9.04 5.69
C ALA A 215 -4.65 9.98 6.14
N PRO A 216 -4.34 11.18 6.66
CA PRO A 216 -5.38 12.14 7.01
C PRO A 216 -6.13 12.62 5.77
N THR A 217 -7.34 13.13 5.98
CA THR A 217 -8.11 13.81 4.94
C THR A 217 -8.58 15.15 5.47
N ILE A 218 -8.45 16.21 4.67
CA ILE A 218 -8.96 17.53 5.03
C ILE A 218 -10.28 17.77 4.31
N ALA A 219 -11.35 17.97 5.08
CA ALA A 219 -12.65 18.33 4.52
C ALA A 219 -13.48 19.15 5.52
N ALA A 220 -14.17 20.17 5.00
CA ALA A 220 -15.12 21.01 5.75
C ALA A 220 -14.55 21.56 7.07
N GLY A 221 -13.30 22.03 7.08
CA GLY A 221 -12.64 22.54 8.28
C GLY A 221 -12.26 21.48 9.32
N GLY A 222 -12.29 20.20 8.95
CA GLY A 222 -11.85 19.08 9.77
C GLY A 222 -10.65 18.36 9.17
N ALA A 223 -9.74 17.89 10.02
CA ALA A 223 -8.79 16.83 9.71
C ALA A 223 -9.37 15.49 10.18
N ILE A 224 -9.73 14.63 9.23
CA ILE A 224 -10.35 13.34 9.43
C ILE A 224 -9.26 12.26 9.42
N VAL A 225 -9.21 11.42 10.46
CA VAL A 225 -8.13 10.44 10.63
C VAL A 225 -8.68 9.14 11.21
N GLY A 226 -8.19 8.00 10.70
CA GLY A 226 -8.33 6.69 11.33
C GLY A 226 -7.23 6.43 12.36
N THR A 227 -7.56 5.82 13.49
CA THR A 227 -6.60 5.53 14.56
C THR A 227 -6.17 4.07 14.55
N ASN A 228 -4.95 3.80 15.03
CA ASN A 228 -4.43 2.45 15.31
C ASN A 228 -5.15 1.72 16.47
N SER A 229 -6.24 2.32 16.99
CA SER A 229 -7.10 1.73 18.02
C SER A 229 -8.52 1.43 17.52
N GLY A 230 -8.73 1.49 16.20
CA GLY A 230 -10.01 1.15 15.59
C GLY A 230 -11.06 2.25 15.64
N LYS A 231 -10.63 3.50 15.70
CA LYS A 231 -11.54 4.64 15.81
C LYS A 231 -11.38 5.56 14.60
N ALA A 232 -12.47 6.23 14.26
CA ALA A 232 -12.49 7.39 13.39
C ALA A 232 -12.52 8.63 14.28
N THR A 233 -11.73 9.65 13.95
CA THR A 233 -11.72 10.93 14.65
C THR A 233 -11.75 12.08 13.66
N VAL A 234 -12.37 13.18 14.07
CA VAL A 234 -12.30 14.46 13.37
C VAL A 234 -11.73 15.49 14.31
N LEU A 235 -10.63 16.10 13.90
CA LEU A 235 -10.00 17.21 14.58
C LEU A 235 -10.38 18.51 13.87
N ILE A 236 -10.77 19.53 14.62
CA ILE A 236 -10.99 20.87 14.08
C ILE A 236 -9.67 21.36 13.49
N LEU A 237 -9.67 21.62 12.19
CA LEU A 237 -8.45 21.90 11.43
C LEU A 237 -7.70 23.14 11.94
N GLU A 238 -8.43 24.11 12.49
CA GLU A 238 -7.85 25.36 12.99
C GLU A 238 -6.92 25.16 14.19
N ASN A 239 -7.28 24.26 15.12
CA ASN A 239 -6.68 24.18 16.45
C ASN A 239 -6.40 22.75 16.96
N GLY A 240 -6.72 21.72 16.19
CA GLY A 240 -6.49 20.31 16.53
C GLY A 240 -7.41 19.74 17.62
N GLN A 241 -8.44 20.48 18.05
CA GLN A 241 -9.40 19.99 19.03
C GLN A 241 -10.26 18.87 18.42
N GLN A 242 -10.43 17.78 19.15
CA GLN A 242 -11.30 16.69 18.71
C GLN A 242 -12.78 17.14 18.70
N ALA A 243 -13.37 17.19 17.51
CA ALA A 243 -14.80 17.45 17.33
C ALA A 243 -15.63 16.25 17.76
N TRP A 244 -15.25 15.05 17.32
CA TRP A 244 -15.84 13.79 17.74
C TRP A 244 -14.88 12.62 17.51
N GLU A 245 -15.17 11.50 18.18
CA GLU A 245 -14.51 10.21 17.98
C GLU A 245 -15.58 9.12 17.94
N GLN A 246 -15.48 8.22 16.98
CA GLN A 246 -16.40 7.09 16.80
C GLN A 246 -15.60 5.79 16.68
N ARG A 247 -15.99 4.78 17.46
CA ARG A 247 -15.41 3.44 17.31
C ARG A 247 -15.99 2.77 16.05
N ILE A 248 -15.10 2.31 15.18
CA ILE A 248 -15.44 1.65 13.92
C ILE A 248 -15.23 0.14 14.01
N GLY A 249 -14.19 -0.34 14.69
CA GLY A 249 -13.95 -1.78 14.90
C GLY A 249 -13.75 -2.17 16.37
N GLN A 250 -13.87 -3.47 16.67
CA GLN A 250 -13.53 -4.06 17.97
C GLN A 250 -12.35 -5.04 17.85
N ALA A 251 -11.38 -4.98 18.75
CA ALA A 251 -10.26 -5.93 18.79
C ALA A 251 -10.84 -7.27 19.21
N THR A 252 -10.85 -8.23 18.29
CA THR A 252 -11.32 -9.59 18.56
C THR A 252 -10.15 -10.54 18.38
N GLY A 253 -9.78 -11.27 19.43
CA GLY A 253 -8.63 -12.17 19.37
C GLY A 253 -8.13 -12.57 20.75
N ALA A 254 -7.68 -13.82 20.88
CA ALA A 254 -7.04 -14.31 22.10
C ALA A 254 -5.57 -13.86 22.18
N SER A 255 -4.91 -13.69 21.04
CA SER A 255 -3.52 -13.23 20.94
C SER A 255 -3.39 -11.73 20.61
N GLU A 256 -2.24 -11.11 20.93
CA GLU A 256 -1.97 -9.70 20.59
C GLU A 256 -1.93 -9.45 19.07
N LEU A 257 -1.59 -10.48 18.26
CA LEU A 257 -1.59 -10.43 16.80
C LEU A 257 -3.01 -10.44 16.22
N GLU A 258 -3.91 -11.23 16.81
CA GLU A 258 -5.33 -11.28 16.43
C GLU A 258 -6.08 -10.00 16.83
N ARG A 259 -5.57 -9.25 17.83
CA ARG A 259 -6.18 -8.00 18.32
C ARG A 259 -5.76 -6.74 17.56
N LEU A 260 -5.02 -6.85 16.45
CA LEU A 260 -4.65 -5.69 15.64
C LEU A 260 -5.91 -5.01 15.07
N ILE A 261 -6.09 -3.72 15.38
CA ILE A 261 -7.17 -2.89 14.84
C ILE A 261 -6.59 -1.60 14.25
N ASP A 262 -6.14 -1.66 13.02
CA ASP A 262 -5.68 -0.46 12.35
C ASP A 262 -6.73 0.00 11.34
N VAL A 263 -7.22 1.23 11.52
CA VAL A 263 -7.93 1.95 10.46
C VAL A 263 -6.85 2.60 9.61
N ASP A 264 -6.20 1.79 8.80
CA ASP A 264 -4.98 2.17 8.10
C ASP A 264 -5.23 2.84 6.74
N ALA A 265 -6.45 2.69 6.22
CA ALA A 265 -6.87 3.31 4.97
C ALA A 265 -7.12 4.82 5.13
N GLU A 266 -6.91 5.56 4.04
CA GLU A 266 -7.32 6.96 3.93
C GLU A 266 -8.85 7.09 4.03
N PRO A 267 -9.40 7.91 4.95
CA PRO A 267 -10.83 8.18 5.00
C PRO A 267 -11.31 8.94 3.76
N VAL A 268 -12.34 8.46 3.07
CA VAL A 268 -12.88 9.19 1.92
C VAL A 268 -14.10 10.01 2.36
N VAL A 269 -14.12 11.31 2.06
CA VAL A 269 -15.25 12.20 2.38
C VAL A 269 -16.01 12.58 1.12
N VAL A 270 -17.32 12.31 1.09
CA VAL A 270 -18.22 12.70 -0.01
C VAL A 270 -19.45 13.40 0.57
N GLY A 271 -19.55 14.71 0.32
CA GLY A 271 -20.63 15.53 0.85
C GLY A 271 -20.58 15.59 2.38
N GLN A 272 -21.61 15.07 3.05
CA GLN A 272 -21.70 15.05 4.52
C GLN A 272 -21.37 13.67 5.12
N THR A 273 -20.83 12.77 4.31
CA THR A 273 -20.51 11.41 4.73
C THR A 273 -19.01 11.17 4.66
N ALA A 274 -18.44 10.67 5.74
CA ALA A 274 -17.07 10.16 5.81
C ALA A 274 -17.11 8.62 5.82
N TYR A 275 -16.29 8.00 4.98
CA TYR A 275 -16.18 6.56 4.84
C TYR A 275 -14.84 6.10 5.42
N PHE A 276 -14.85 4.99 6.16
CA PHE A 276 -13.68 4.42 6.81
C PHE A 276 -13.69 2.91 6.65
N ILE A 277 -12.52 2.30 6.52
CA ILE A 277 -12.35 0.85 6.58
C ILE A 277 -11.26 0.47 7.58
N SER A 278 -11.50 -0.55 8.37
CA SER A 278 -10.54 -1.09 9.35
C SER A 278 -10.07 -2.48 8.96
N TYR A 279 -8.82 -2.81 9.34
CA TYR A 279 -8.22 -4.12 9.10
C TYR A 279 -9.03 -5.28 9.69
N ASN A 280 -9.60 -5.08 10.89
CA ASN A 280 -10.40 -6.08 11.58
C ASN A 280 -11.89 -6.09 11.18
N GLY A 281 -12.24 -5.52 10.03
CA GLY A 281 -13.49 -5.92 9.39
C GLY A 281 -14.65 -4.96 9.47
N GLN A 282 -14.45 -3.64 9.53
CA GLN A 282 -15.58 -2.73 9.38
C GLN A 282 -15.33 -1.63 8.35
N LEU A 283 -16.06 -1.73 7.23
CA LEU A 283 -16.35 -0.59 6.38
C LEU A 283 -17.55 0.16 6.96
N ALA A 284 -17.38 1.44 7.23
CA ALA A 284 -18.41 2.27 7.85
C ALA A 284 -18.61 3.57 7.08
N ALA A 285 -19.86 4.00 7.00
CA ALA A 285 -20.23 5.34 6.61
C ALA A 285 -20.72 6.11 7.83
N LEU A 286 -20.13 7.27 8.09
CA LEU A 286 -20.42 8.13 9.23
C LEU A 286 -20.87 9.51 8.74
N GLU A 287 -21.76 10.14 9.49
CA GLU A 287 -22.08 11.55 9.30
C GLU A 287 -20.88 12.41 9.75
N LEU A 288 -20.34 13.22 8.84
CA LEU A 288 -19.08 13.96 9.03
C LEU A 288 -19.11 14.91 10.24
N THR A 289 -20.27 15.50 10.55
CA THR A 289 -20.41 16.51 11.60
C THR A 289 -20.58 15.93 13.00
N SER A 290 -21.12 14.71 13.12
CA SER A 290 -21.49 14.12 14.42
C SER A 290 -20.79 12.81 14.74
N GLY A 291 -20.18 12.15 13.74
CA GLY A 291 -19.65 10.80 13.87
C GLY A 291 -20.73 9.72 13.90
N ARG A 292 -22.01 10.07 13.76
CA ARG A 292 -23.12 9.11 13.79
C ARG A 292 -22.97 8.10 12.65
N VAL A 293 -22.98 6.82 13.02
CA VAL A 293 -22.98 5.72 12.04
C VAL A 293 -24.25 5.77 11.18
N ILE A 294 -24.07 5.86 9.87
CA ILE A 294 -25.14 5.75 8.87
C ILE A 294 -25.36 4.27 8.54
N TRP A 295 -24.28 3.54 8.23
CA TRP A 295 -24.27 2.09 8.05
C TRP A 295 -22.88 1.52 8.32
N GLN A 296 -22.82 0.21 8.59
CA GLN A 296 -21.59 -0.57 8.79
C GLN A 296 -21.69 -1.93 8.11
N ARG A 297 -20.57 -2.46 7.62
CA ARG A 297 -20.46 -3.75 6.93
C ARG A 297 -19.18 -4.47 7.29
N GLU A 298 -19.24 -5.80 7.29
CA GLU A 298 -18.11 -6.66 7.63
C GLU A 298 -17.21 -6.89 6.41
N TYR A 299 -16.28 -5.96 6.19
CA TYR A 299 -15.22 -6.07 5.18
C TYR A 299 -13.88 -5.73 5.83
N SER A 300 -12.93 -6.66 5.77
CA SER A 300 -11.59 -6.53 6.37
C SER A 300 -10.58 -6.11 5.33
N SER A 301 -10.07 -4.88 5.42
CA SER A 301 -9.01 -4.40 4.54
C SER A 301 -8.07 -3.45 5.25
N TYR A 302 -6.81 -3.50 4.87
CA TYR A 302 -5.78 -2.51 5.20
C TYR A 302 -5.40 -1.63 3.98
N GLN A 303 -5.97 -1.92 2.81
CA GLN A 303 -5.76 -1.14 1.59
C GLN A 303 -6.74 0.04 1.56
N ASP A 304 -6.36 1.11 0.86
CA ASP A 304 -7.30 2.17 0.52
C ASP A 304 -8.46 1.64 -0.32
N PHE A 305 -9.59 2.34 -0.28
CA PHE A 305 -10.77 2.02 -1.07
C PHE A 305 -11.13 3.21 -1.96
N THR A 306 -11.78 2.94 -3.09
CA THR A 306 -12.13 3.99 -4.04
C THR A 306 -13.63 4.19 -4.10
N ILE A 307 -14.05 5.45 -4.06
CA ILE A 307 -15.44 5.83 -4.33
C ILE A 307 -15.54 6.41 -5.73
N ALA A 308 -16.39 5.81 -6.57
CA ALA A 308 -16.69 6.36 -7.88
C ALA A 308 -18.20 6.38 -8.12
N GLY A 309 -18.77 7.59 -8.17
CA GLY A 309 -20.21 7.81 -8.30
C GLY A 309 -20.99 7.29 -7.09
N ASN A 310 -21.84 6.29 -7.32
CA ASN A 310 -22.69 5.70 -6.28
C ASN A 310 -22.14 4.38 -5.72
N ARG A 311 -20.89 4.03 -6.04
CA ARG A 311 -20.27 2.78 -5.62
C ARG A 311 -18.98 3.01 -4.85
N ILE A 312 -18.70 2.09 -3.93
CA ILE A 312 -17.45 1.93 -3.20
C ILE A 312 -16.80 0.65 -3.70
N TYR A 313 -15.51 0.69 -4.02
CA TYR A 313 -14.72 -0.44 -4.44
C TYR A 313 -13.68 -0.75 -3.38
N VAL A 314 -13.61 -2.00 -2.95
CA VAL A 314 -12.75 -2.45 -1.85
C VAL A 314 -12.01 -3.70 -2.28
N THR A 315 -10.73 -3.77 -1.92
CA THR A 315 -9.94 -5.01 -1.93
C THR A 315 -9.81 -5.50 -0.49
N ASP A 316 -10.20 -6.73 -0.17
CA ASP A 316 -10.04 -7.27 1.18
C ASP A 316 -8.65 -7.93 1.42
N SER A 317 -8.38 -8.32 2.67
CA SER A 317 -7.12 -8.97 3.05
C SER A 317 -6.87 -10.33 2.38
N ASN A 318 -7.91 -10.96 1.81
CA ASN A 318 -7.81 -12.22 1.08
C ASN A 318 -7.62 -12.00 -0.43
N SER A 319 -7.47 -10.74 -0.89
CA SER A 319 -7.42 -10.38 -2.31
C SER A 319 -8.72 -10.63 -3.07
N HIS A 320 -9.86 -10.50 -2.40
CA HIS A 320 -11.14 -10.37 -3.07
C HIS A 320 -11.45 -8.90 -3.36
N VAL A 321 -12.10 -8.64 -4.49
CA VAL A 321 -12.52 -7.29 -4.90
C VAL A 321 -14.04 -7.21 -4.82
N TYR A 322 -14.56 -6.15 -4.23
CA TYR A 322 -15.99 -5.93 -4.06
C TYR A 322 -16.42 -4.58 -4.64
N ALA A 323 -17.64 -4.52 -5.15
CA ALA A 323 -18.35 -3.27 -5.36
C ALA A 323 -19.57 -3.20 -4.44
N LEU A 324 -19.69 -2.10 -3.72
CA LEU A 324 -20.74 -1.86 -2.75
C LEU A 324 -21.51 -0.60 -3.11
N GLU A 325 -22.81 -0.61 -2.88
CA GLU A 325 -23.68 0.55 -2.99
C GLU A 325 -23.34 1.58 -1.89
N ARG A 326 -22.95 2.80 -2.27
CA ARG A 326 -22.41 3.80 -1.34
C ARG A 326 -23.44 4.27 -0.30
N SER A 327 -24.73 4.25 -0.67
CA SER A 327 -25.81 4.70 0.19
C SER A 327 -26.14 3.72 1.32
N SER A 328 -25.90 2.43 1.13
CA SER A 328 -26.30 1.37 2.07
C SER A 328 -25.18 0.43 2.51
N GLY A 329 -24.06 0.39 1.80
CA GLY A 329 -23.02 -0.64 1.93
C GLY A 329 -23.46 -2.02 1.43
N THR A 330 -24.52 -2.11 0.62
CA THR A 330 -24.97 -3.41 0.08
C THR A 330 -24.04 -3.87 -1.03
N GLU A 331 -23.63 -5.14 -1.01
CA GLU A 331 -22.84 -5.73 -2.09
C GLU A 331 -23.62 -5.73 -3.41
N VAL A 332 -22.97 -5.22 -4.46
CA VAL A 332 -23.44 -5.26 -5.85
C VAL A 332 -22.85 -6.48 -6.55
N TRP A 333 -21.53 -6.68 -6.40
CA TRP A 333 -20.81 -7.84 -6.89
C TRP A 333 -19.53 -8.06 -6.06
N SER A 334 -19.02 -9.29 -6.14
CA SER A 334 -17.71 -9.71 -5.60
C SER A 334 -16.95 -10.52 -6.64
N SER A 335 -15.62 -10.42 -6.61
CA SER A 335 -14.69 -11.17 -7.46
C SER A 335 -13.60 -11.78 -6.59
N THR A 336 -13.48 -13.12 -6.64
CA THR A 336 -12.59 -13.90 -5.76
C THR A 336 -11.52 -14.65 -6.54
N GLU A 337 -11.41 -14.42 -7.85
CA GLU A 337 -10.51 -15.17 -8.74
C GLU A 337 -9.02 -14.93 -8.48
N LEU A 338 -8.68 -13.82 -7.80
CA LEU A 338 -7.32 -13.39 -7.50
C LEU A 338 -6.93 -13.62 -6.03
N TRP A 339 -7.55 -14.59 -5.36
CA TRP A 339 -7.31 -14.89 -3.95
C TRP A 339 -5.82 -15.11 -3.64
N GLY A 340 -5.35 -14.55 -2.52
CA GLY A 340 -3.97 -14.69 -2.05
C GLY A 340 -2.92 -13.93 -2.87
N ARG A 341 -3.31 -13.10 -3.84
CA ARG A 341 -2.37 -12.37 -4.72
C ARG A 341 -1.97 -10.97 -4.22
N ASN A 342 -2.16 -10.69 -2.94
CA ASN A 342 -1.83 -9.43 -2.27
C ASN A 342 -2.17 -8.20 -3.12
N LEU A 343 -3.45 -8.05 -3.46
CA LEU A 343 -3.90 -6.99 -4.33
C LEU A 343 -3.74 -5.59 -3.72
N THR A 344 -3.46 -4.61 -4.58
CA THR A 344 -3.43 -3.20 -4.20
C THR A 344 -4.83 -2.62 -3.96
N ALA A 345 -4.88 -1.39 -3.43
CA ALA A 345 -6.08 -0.58 -3.48
C ALA A 345 -6.66 -0.48 -4.91
N PRO A 346 -7.99 -0.51 -5.08
CA PRO A 346 -8.63 -0.45 -6.39
C PRO A 346 -8.60 0.96 -6.95
N ALA A 347 -8.22 1.10 -8.22
CA ALA A 347 -8.33 2.34 -8.98
C ALA A 347 -9.52 2.26 -9.95
N VAL A 348 -10.27 3.35 -10.15
CA VAL A 348 -11.41 3.35 -11.09
C VAL A 348 -11.10 4.23 -12.29
N VAL A 349 -11.08 3.62 -13.48
CA VAL A 349 -10.80 4.30 -14.75
C VAL A 349 -11.81 3.89 -15.82
N GLY A 350 -12.62 4.84 -16.27
CA GLY A 350 -13.74 4.57 -17.19
C GLY A 350 -14.70 3.50 -16.63
N ASP A 351 -14.86 2.42 -17.40
CA ASP A 351 -15.73 1.29 -17.11
C ASP A 351 -15.03 0.16 -16.33
N TYR A 352 -13.84 0.42 -15.79
CA TYR A 352 -13.02 -0.59 -15.14
C TYR A 352 -12.60 -0.21 -13.72
N VAL A 353 -12.48 -1.24 -12.89
CA VAL A 353 -11.78 -1.24 -11.61
C VAL A 353 -10.45 -1.96 -11.83
N VAL A 354 -9.35 -1.34 -11.43
CA VAL A 354 -8.00 -1.84 -11.69
C VAL A 354 -7.26 -2.08 -10.39
N VAL A 355 -6.70 -3.27 -10.24
CA VAL A 355 -5.91 -3.70 -9.07
C VAL A 355 -4.59 -4.31 -9.53
N GLY A 356 -3.50 -3.96 -8.85
CA GLY A 356 -2.18 -4.58 -9.05
C GLY A 356 -1.99 -5.77 -8.11
N ASP A 357 -1.13 -6.72 -8.45
CA ASP A 357 -0.78 -7.87 -7.63
C ASP A 357 0.73 -7.99 -7.33
N PHE A 358 1.09 -8.91 -6.41
CA PHE A 358 2.49 -9.08 -5.97
C PHE A 358 3.45 -9.57 -7.06
N GLU A 359 2.96 -10.04 -8.21
CA GLU A 359 3.81 -10.47 -9.33
C GLU A 359 4.02 -9.33 -10.35
N GLY A 360 3.34 -8.20 -10.18
CA GLY A 360 3.47 -7.02 -11.05
C GLY A 360 2.40 -6.96 -12.14
N TYR A 361 1.39 -7.85 -12.08
CA TYR A 361 0.25 -7.75 -12.97
C TYR A 361 -0.75 -6.72 -12.46
N PHE A 362 -1.32 -5.97 -13.40
CA PHE A 362 -2.51 -5.17 -13.19
C PHE A 362 -3.70 -5.82 -13.89
N HIS A 363 -4.84 -5.88 -13.21
CA HIS A 363 -6.04 -6.59 -13.63
C HIS A 363 -7.20 -5.61 -13.77
N TRP A 364 -7.89 -5.63 -14.91
CA TRP A 364 -9.06 -4.81 -15.20
C TRP A 364 -10.31 -5.64 -14.97
N LEU A 365 -11.09 -5.27 -13.95
CA LEU A 365 -12.39 -5.83 -13.66
C LEU A 365 -13.46 -4.89 -14.21
N ASN A 366 -14.42 -5.44 -14.93
CA ASN A 366 -15.59 -4.70 -15.37
C ASN A 366 -16.28 -4.07 -14.14
N ARG A 367 -16.50 -2.76 -14.20
CA ARG A 367 -17.00 -1.98 -13.06
C ARG A 367 -18.41 -2.38 -12.62
N ASP A 368 -19.22 -2.92 -13.53
CA ASP A 368 -20.60 -3.34 -13.30
C ASP A 368 -20.76 -4.79 -12.89
N THR A 369 -19.88 -5.68 -13.33
CA THR A 369 -20.03 -7.13 -13.13
C THR A 369 -18.95 -7.76 -12.26
N GLY A 370 -17.78 -7.11 -12.10
CA GLY A 370 -16.62 -7.66 -11.41
C GLY A 370 -15.82 -8.69 -12.22
N VAL A 371 -16.21 -8.94 -13.47
CA VAL A 371 -15.54 -9.92 -14.35
C VAL A 371 -14.20 -9.39 -14.83
N LEU A 372 -13.16 -10.22 -14.81
CA LEU A 372 -11.84 -9.89 -15.35
C LEU A 372 -11.89 -9.81 -16.89
N GLU A 373 -11.60 -8.63 -17.42
CA GLU A 373 -11.70 -8.30 -18.84
C GLU A 373 -10.37 -7.80 -19.43
N GLY A 374 -9.35 -7.59 -18.61
CA GLY A 374 -8.02 -7.19 -19.07
C GLY A 374 -6.93 -7.50 -18.07
N ARG A 375 -5.71 -7.66 -18.56
CA ARG A 375 -4.51 -7.88 -17.75
C ARG A 375 -3.31 -7.27 -18.44
N LEU A 376 -2.46 -6.60 -17.68
CA LEU A 376 -1.17 -6.07 -18.13
C LEU A 376 -0.08 -6.50 -17.17
N ASP A 377 0.99 -7.11 -17.69
CA ASP A 377 2.20 -7.37 -16.93
C ASP A 377 3.12 -6.14 -17.03
N LEU A 378 3.41 -5.50 -15.90
CA LEU A 378 4.39 -4.42 -15.81
C LEU A 378 5.72 -4.92 -15.22
N GLY A 379 5.82 -6.19 -14.83
CA GLY A 379 6.98 -6.77 -14.16
C GLY A 379 7.32 -6.06 -12.85
N GLY A 380 8.60 -6.13 -12.47
CA GLY A 380 9.18 -5.30 -11.42
C GLY A 380 8.65 -5.60 -10.02
N ASP A 381 9.11 -6.70 -9.43
CA ASP A 381 9.02 -7.07 -8.00
C ASP A 381 7.64 -6.95 -7.30
N GLY A 382 6.54 -6.76 -8.07
CA GLY A 382 5.18 -6.66 -7.57
C GLY A 382 4.62 -5.24 -7.47
N ALA A 383 3.31 -5.11 -7.57
CA ALA A 383 2.60 -3.88 -7.22
C ALA A 383 2.52 -3.73 -5.69
N TYR A 384 2.65 -2.51 -5.19
CA TYR A 384 2.65 -2.22 -3.74
C TYR A 384 1.68 -1.11 -3.33
N VAL A 385 1.28 -0.26 -4.28
CA VAL A 385 0.28 0.80 -4.11
C VAL A 385 -0.69 0.78 -5.29
N GLY A 386 -1.92 1.21 -5.04
CA GLY A 386 -2.93 1.32 -6.09
C GLY A 386 -2.54 2.32 -7.18
N ALA A 387 -2.97 2.08 -8.41
CA ALA A 387 -2.75 3.00 -9.52
C ALA A 387 -3.45 4.34 -9.27
N ARG A 388 -2.85 5.45 -9.68
CA ARG A 388 -3.51 6.76 -9.69
C ARG A 388 -4.14 7.02 -11.05
N VAL A 389 -5.31 7.67 -11.07
CA VAL A 389 -6.07 7.92 -12.30
C VAL A 389 -6.09 9.41 -12.61
N ALA A 390 -5.70 9.79 -13.82
CA ALA A 390 -5.85 11.16 -14.32
C ALA A 390 -6.06 11.15 -15.84
N ASP A 391 -7.00 11.98 -16.31
CA ASP A 391 -7.36 12.13 -17.73
C ASP A 391 -7.61 10.81 -18.48
N GLY A 392 -8.22 9.84 -17.81
CA GLY A 392 -8.56 8.52 -18.38
C GLY A 392 -7.38 7.55 -18.46
N ASN A 393 -6.19 7.93 -18.01
CA ASN A 393 -5.02 7.06 -17.91
C ASN A 393 -4.72 6.68 -16.47
N LEU A 394 -4.03 5.55 -16.31
CA LEU A 394 -3.45 5.11 -15.06
C LEU A 394 -1.98 5.53 -14.98
N PHE A 395 -1.55 5.87 -13.78
CA PHE A 395 -0.16 6.16 -13.44
C PHE A 395 0.24 5.24 -12.30
N ILE A 396 1.27 4.45 -12.54
CA ILE A 396 1.70 3.37 -11.67
C ILE A 396 3.17 3.58 -11.36
N GLN A 397 3.56 3.36 -10.11
CA GLN A 397 4.95 3.25 -9.72
C GLN A 397 5.23 1.81 -9.29
N THR A 398 6.23 1.18 -9.89
CA THR A 398 6.71 -0.16 -9.53
C THR A 398 7.74 -0.10 -8.39
N ARG A 399 8.05 -1.24 -7.78
CA ARG A 399 8.95 -1.28 -6.62
C ARG A 399 10.39 -0.89 -6.94
N ASP A 400 10.83 -1.11 -8.18
CA ASP A 400 12.15 -0.74 -8.70
C ASP A 400 12.26 0.74 -9.11
N GLY A 401 11.17 1.52 -9.00
CA GLY A 401 11.15 2.94 -9.29
C GLY A 401 10.76 3.30 -10.71
N SER A 402 10.29 2.35 -11.52
CA SER A 402 9.65 2.69 -12.79
C SER A 402 8.31 3.39 -12.54
N VAL A 403 8.03 4.43 -13.31
CA VAL A 403 6.83 5.26 -13.32
C VAL A 403 6.23 5.14 -14.70
N VAL A 404 5.06 4.52 -14.77
CA VAL A 404 4.46 4.07 -16.01
C VAL A 404 3.11 4.74 -16.18
N SER A 405 2.84 5.25 -17.38
CA SER A 405 1.48 5.62 -17.77
C SER A 405 0.87 4.53 -18.63
N VAL A 406 -0.34 4.11 -18.28
CA VAL A 406 -1.09 3.05 -18.97
C VAL A 406 -2.42 3.61 -19.47
N THR A 407 -2.73 3.35 -20.73
CA THR A 407 -4.05 3.61 -21.32
C THR A 407 -4.82 2.31 -21.45
N GLN A 408 -6.13 2.43 -21.55
CA GLN A 408 -7.04 1.34 -21.87
C GLN A 408 -7.72 1.64 -23.21
N GLU A 409 -7.48 0.78 -24.20
CA GLU A 409 -8.09 0.85 -25.55
C GLU A 409 -8.98 -0.36 -25.82
#